data_AF-A0A6L7TVD5-F1
#
_entry.id   AF-A0A6L7TVD5-F1
#
_cell.length_a   1.000
_cell.length_b   1.000
_cell.length_c   1.000
_cell.angle_alpha   90.00
_cell.angle_beta   90.00
_cell.angle_gamma   90.00
#
_symmetry.space_group_name_H-M   'P 1'
#
loop_
_entity.id
_entity.type
_entity.pdbx_description
1 polymer ?
#
loop_
_entity_poly.entity_id
_entity_poly.type
_entity_poly.pdbx_seq_one_letter_code
_entity_poly.pdbx_strand_id
1 'polypeptide(L)' 'MFGLGTAELLIILFIALVVLGPKELPKVARTLGRGIRELQRAKDDIKKNIEFEDDTDEKTKFQAPEKDENA' A
#
# COMPACT_ATOMS: atom_id res chain seq x y z
N MET A 1 -15.10 -14.89 29.19
CA MET A 1 -15.73 -13.64 29.66
C MET A 1 -14.87 -12.40 29.36
N PHE A 2 -14.09 -12.39 28.29
CA PHE A 2 -13.34 -11.22 27.82
C PHE A 2 -13.22 -11.36 26.31
N GLY A 3 -14.24 -10.88 25.60
CA GLY A 3 -14.11 -10.59 24.17
C GLY A 3 -13.74 -9.12 24.07
N LEU A 4 -12.88 -8.76 23.13
CA LEU A 4 -12.72 -7.35 22.77
C LEU A 4 -14.00 -6.90 22.07
N GLY A 5 -15.01 -6.58 22.86
CA GLY A 5 -16.26 -6.00 22.40
C GLY A 5 -16.07 -4.53 22.09
N THR A 6 -17.09 -3.98 21.43
CA THR A 6 -17.19 -2.53 21.19
C THR A 6 -17.14 -1.74 22.50
N ALA A 7 -17.65 -2.30 23.60
CA ALA A 7 -17.62 -1.66 24.92
C ALA A 7 -16.20 -1.55 25.49
N GLU A 8 -15.41 -2.63 25.50
CA GLU A 8 -14.03 -2.58 25.98
C GLU A 8 -13.17 -1.63 25.14
N LEU A 9 -13.35 -1.63 23.81
CA LEU A 9 -12.64 -0.72 22.90
C LEU A 9 -12.98 0.76 23.21
N LEU A 10 -14.23 1.08 23.51
CA LEU A 10 -14.64 2.43 23.88
C LEU A 10 -14.01 2.88 25.20
N ILE A 11 -13.90 2.00 26.19
CA ILE A 11 -13.24 2.32 27.47
C ILE A 11 -11.75 2.61 27.24
N ILE A 12 -11.06 1.77 26.47
CA ILE A 12 -9.64 1.98 26.14
C ILE A 12 -9.48 3.30 25.37
N LEU A 13 -10.34 3.58 24.40
CA LEU A 13 -10.33 4.83 23.64
C LEU A 13 -10.57 6.03 24.56
N PHE A 14 -11.48 5.92 25.53
CA PHE A 14 -11.74 6.98 26.50
C PHE A 14 -10.51 7.27 27.38
N ILE A 15 -9.83 6.24 27.88
CA ILE A 15 -8.58 6.40 28.65
C ILE A 15 -7.50 7.04 27.78
N ALA A 16 -7.32 6.56 26.55
CA ALA A 16 -6.37 7.13 25.60
C ALA A 16 -6.68 8.61 25.30
N LEU A 17 -7.95 8.96 25.19
CA LEU A 17 -8.43 10.33 25.00
C LEU A 17 -8.13 11.24 26.20
N VAL A 18 -8.22 10.73 27.43
CA VAL A 18 -7.87 11.49 28.63
C VAL A 18 -6.36 11.74 28.71
N VAL A 19 -5.56 10.72 28.39
CA VAL A 19 -4.09 10.80 28.45
C VAL A 19 -3.52 11.68 27.34
N LEU A 20 -3.96 11.47 26.09
CA LEU A 20 -3.45 12.17 24.92
C LEU A 20 -4.21 13.48 24.62
N GLY A 21 -5.51 13.51 24.93
CA GLY A 21 -6.43 14.60 24.61
C GLY A 21 -7.23 14.36 23.32
N PRO A 22 -8.54 14.69 23.27
CA PRO A 22 -9.38 14.53 22.08
C PRO A 22 -8.96 15.40 20.90
N LYS A 23 -8.25 16.50 21.16
CA LYS A 23 -7.73 17.40 20.11
C LYS A 23 -6.45 16.87 19.47
N GLU A 24 -5.66 16.06 20.18
CA GLU A 24 -4.40 15.52 19.70
C GLU A 24 -4.59 14.24 18.86
N LEU A 25 -5.59 13.40 19.18
CA LEU A 25 -5.94 12.23 18.35
C LEU A 25 -6.06 12.54 16.85
N PRO A 26 -6.89 13.51 16.40
CA PRO A 26 -7.03 13.82 14.98
C PRO A 26 -5.74 14.40 14.38
N LYS A 27 -4.92 15.09 15.17
CA LYS A 27 -3.65 15.67 14.73
C LYS A 27 -2.59 14.57 14.51
N VAL A 28 -2.49 13.61 15.43
CA VAL A 28 -1.65 12.42 15.30
C VAL A 28 -2.11 11.57 14.12
N ALA A 29 -3.41 11.29 14.00
CA ALA A 29 -3.97 10.53 12.89
C ALA A 29 -3.71 11.20 11.53
N ARG A 30 -3.84 12.53 11.43
CA ARG A 30 -3.51 13.29 10.21
C ARG A 30 -2.03 13.20 9.86
N THR A 31 -1.15 13.24 10.85
CA THR A 31 0.31 13.17 10.64
C THR A 31 0.73 11.78 10.21
N LEU A 32 0.27 10.74 10.91
CA LEU A 32 0.49 9.35 10.54
C LEU A 32 -0.12 9.03 9.17
N GLY A 33 -1.33 9.51 8.88
CA GLY A 33 -1.99 9.30 7.60
C GLY A 33 -1.23 9.91 6.42
N ARG A 34 -0.62 11.09 6.61
CA ARG A 34 0.28 11.68 5.60
C ARG A 34 1.52 10.81 5.40
N GLY A 35 2.19 10.39 6.46
CA GLY A 35 3.35 9.51 6.38
C GLY A 35 3.05 8.18 5.70
N ILE A 36 1.92 7.53 6.04
CA ILE A 36 1.48 6.28 5.39
C ILE A 36 1.22 6.51 3.90
N ARG A 37 0.61 7.64 3.52
CA ARG A 37 0.36 7.98 2.12
C ARG A 37 1.64 8.22 1.34
N GLU A 38 2.62 8.87 1.94
CA GLU A 38 3.95 9.07 1.34
C GLU A 38 4.69 7.73 1.17
N LEU A 39 4.60 6.84 2.16
CA LEU A 39 5.13 5.48 2.06
C LEU A 39 4.44 4.67 0.96
N GLN A 40 3.12 4.78 0.80
CA GLN A 40 2.40 4.13 -0.30
C GLN A 40 2.89 4.63 -1.65
N ARG A 41 3.00 5.95 -1.86
CA ARG A 41 3.52 6.53 -3.11
C ARG A 41 4.94 6.04 -3.42
N ALA A 42 5.83 6.06 -2.44
CA ALA A 42 7.19 5.57 -2.62
C ALA A 42 7.23 4.08 -2.99
N LYS A 43 6.37 3.25 -2.37
CA LYS A 43 6.22 1.84 -2.73
C LYS A 43 5.71 1.65 -4.16
N ASP A 44 4.73 2.44 -4.57
CA ASP A 44 4.16 2.38 -5.92
C ASP A 44 5.19 2.79 -6.99
N ASP A 45 5.97 3.83 -6.72
CA ASP A 45 7.06 4.28 -7.62
C ASP A 45 8.15 3.21 -7.75
N ILE A 46 8.55 2.57 -6.65
CA ILE A 46 9.52 1.46 -6.66
C ILE A 46 8.97 0.28 -7.46
N LYS A 47 7.71 -0.13 -7.22
CA LYS A 47 7.08 -1.23 -7.94
C LYS A 47 7.06 -0.96 -9.44
N LYS A 48 6.66 0.24 -9.83
CA LYS A 48 6.61 0.68 -11.23
C LYS A 48 7.99 0.62 -11.90
N ASN A 49 9.05 1.04 -11.21
CA ASN A 49 10.41 0.99 -11.77
C ASN A 49 10.93 -0.44 -11.94
N ILE A 50 10.60 -1.35 -11.00
CA ILE A 50 10.99 -2.77 -11.09
C ILE A 50 10.21 -3.47 -12.21
N GLU A 51 8.91 -3.18 -12.35
CA GLU A 51 8.05 -3.75 -13.39
C GLU A 51 8.52 -3.35 -14.81
N PHE A 52 9.05 -2.13 -14.99
CA PHE A 52 9.64 -1.72 -16.27
C PHE A 52 10.99 -2.37 -16.58
N GLU A 53 11.78 -2.77 -15.58
CA GLU A 53 13.01 -3.54 -15.83
C GLU A 53 12.70 -4.98 -16.27
N ASP A 54 11.63 -5.60 -15.75
CA ASP A 54 11.24 -6.98 -16.09
C ASP A 54 10.52 -7.07 -17.46
N ASP A 55 9.74 -6.06 -17.84
CA ASP A 55 9.02 -6.02 -19.14
C ASP A 55 9.94 -5.78 -20.37
N THR A 56 11.24 -5.47 -20.14
CA THR A 56 12.19 -5.22 -21.24
C THR A 56 12.81 -6.52 -21.79
N ASP A 57 12.64 -7.66 -21.11
CA ASP A 57 13.23 -8.95 -21.52
C ASP A 57 12.27 -9.91 -22.25
N GLU A 58 10.96 -9.64 -22.33
CA GLU A 58 9.99 -10.62 -22.87
C GLU A 58 9.44 -10.36 -24.28
N LYS A 59 9.77 -9.25 -24.96
CA LYS A 59 9.16 -8.93 -26.28
C LYS A 59 9.98 -9.29 -27.54
N THR A 60 11.06 -10.04 -27.43
CA THR A 60 11.92 -10.39 -28.59
C THR A 60 11.78 -11.84 -29.10
N LYS A 61 10.81 -12.64 -28.63
CA LYS A 61 10.69 -14.06 -29.03
C LYS A 61 9.44 -14.49 -29.80
N PHE A 62 8.69 -13.58 -30.42
CA PHE A 62 7.61 -13.97 -31.34
C PHE A 62 7.66 -13.21 -32.68
N GLN A 63 8.78 -13.35 -33.39
CA GLN A 63 8.80 -13.21 -34.84
C GLN A 63 9.77 -14.24 -35.42
N ALA A 64 9.31 -15.49 -35.49
CA ALA A 64 9.95 -16.49 -36.36
C ALA A 64 9.39 -16.29 -37.78
N PRO A 65 10.23 -16.06 -38.80
CA PRO A 65 9.80 -16.07 -40.19
C PRO A 65 9.64 -17.54 -40.62
N GLU A 66 8.41 -18.02 -40.71
CA GLU A 66 8.07 -19.24 -41.43
C GLU A 66 7.52 -18.80 -42.81
N LYS A 67 8.45 -18.45 -43.70
CA LYS A 67 8.78 -19.25 -44.89
C LYS A 67 7.57 -19.46 -45.80
N ASP A 68 7.52 -18.58 -46.79
CA ASP A 68 6.89 -18.85 -48.08
C ASP A 68 7.53 -20.12 -48.67
N GLU A 69 6.86 -21.26 -48.49
CA GLU A 69 7.09 -22.47 -49.28
C GLU A 69 5.87 -22.63 -50.19
N ASN A 70 5.94 -22.00 -51.35
CA ASN A 70 5.07 -22.29 -52.49
C ASN A 70 5.98 -22.48 -53.70
N ALA A 71 6.32 -23.74 -53.99
CA ALA A 71 7.00 -24.20 -55.20
C ALA A 71 6.35 -25.51 -55.66
#